data_AF-A0A3D5MV30-F1
#
_entry.id   AF-A0A3D5MV30-F1
#
_cell.length_a   1.000
_cell.length_b   1.000
_cell.length_c   1.000
_cell.angle_alpha   90.00
_cell.angle_beta   90.00
_cell.angle_gamma   90.00
#
_symmetry.space_group_name_H-M   'P 1'
#
loop_
_entity.id
_entity.type
_entity.pdbx_description
1 polymer ?
#
loop_
_entity_poly.entity_id
_entity_poly.type
_entity_poly.pdbx_seq_one_letter_code
_entity_poly.pdbx_strand_id
1 'polypeptide(L)'
;MKKEGSLKALLPLLVFLIVYISISAIAGDMYAVSVIIPFSASAITALIMNRNKSLNEKLDIFCTGAGENNVILMVLIFILAGAFAQVAKDMGAVDSTVNLGLSILPSGLLVVGLFLIACFIALSVGTSVGTIVALVPIATAVSEKTGVLLAIAVGAVVSGAMFGDNLSIISDTTIAATRTQGCDMKDKFRMNFRIVLPAAILTTIIFWAITLNSGAAVMEQLEFSLIKIIPYLVVIISALCGMNVVLILVLGIILAGGIGIYYGAFDIISLCQSMANGISGMSELIIVTLLMAGT
;
A
#
# COMPACT_ATOMS: atom_id res chain seq x y z
N MET A 1 -1.92 -19.98 -34.19
CA MET A 1 -2.71 -20.85 -33.28
C MET A 1 -3.18 -20.03 -32.10
N LYS A 2 -4.51 -19.92 -31.88
CA LYS A 2 -5.04 -19.35 -30.63
C LYS A 2 -4.55 -20.25 -29.49
N LYS A 3 -3.69 -19.74 -28.62
CA LYS A 3 -3.35 -20.42 -27.37
C LYS A 3 -4.59 -20.34 -26.49
N GLU A 4 -5.37 -21.42 -26.48
CA GLU A 4 -6.46 -21.56 -25.51
C GLU A 4 -5.87 -21.59 -24.10
N GLY A 5 -6.40 -20.76 -23.21
CA GLY A 5 -6.02 -20.76 -21.81
C GLY A 5 -6.33 -22.12 -21.19
N SER A 6 -5.33 -22.78 -20.64
CA SER A 6 -5.54 -24.06 -19.94
C SER A 6 -5.93 -23.80 -18.51
N LEU A 7 -7.00 -24.42 -18.02
CA LEU A 7 -7.38 -24.42 -16.60
C LEU A 7 -6.23 -24.85 -15.69
N LYS A 8 -5.29 -25.66 -16.21
CA LYS A 8 -4.09 -26.07 -15.46
C LYS A 8 -3.21 -24.87 -15.08
N ALA A 9 -3.20 -23.78 -15.86
CA ALA A 9 -2.43 -22.58 -15.56
C ALA A 9 -2.83 -21.90 -14.24
N LEU A 10 -4.02 -22.20 -13.70
CA LEU A 10 -4.50 -21.69 -12.41
C LEU A 10 -4.02 -22.54 -11.22
N LEU A 11 -3.29 -23.64 -11.44
CA LEU A 11 -2.82 -24.52 -10.37
C LEU A 11 -1.92 -23.82 -9.33
N PRO A 12 -0.98 -22.91 -9.68
CA PRO A 12 -0.19 -22.19 -8.68
C PRO A 12 -1.09 -21.38 -7.73
N LEU A 13 -2.10 -20.69 -8.27
CA LEU A 13 -3.10 -19.96 -7.49
C LEU A 13 -3.91 -20.87 -6.56
N LEU A 14 -4.28 -22.07 -7.02
CA LEU A 14 -4.96 -23.05 -6.17
C LEU A 14 -4.05 -23.57 -5.05
N VAL A 15 -2.77 -23.82 -5.33
CA VAL A 15 -1.80 -24.24 -4.31
C VAL A 15 -1.60 -23.14 -3.28
N PHE A 16 -1.46 -21.88 -3.71
CA PHE A 16 -1.44 -20.72 -2.80
C PHE A 16 -2.63 -20.75 -1.84
N LEU A 17 -3.86 -20.88 -2.38
CA LEU A 17 -5.09 -20.84 -1.60
C LEU A 17 -5.16 -22.01 -0.61
N ILE A 18 -4.84 -23.22 -1.05
CA ILE A 18 -4.86 -24.43 -0.21
C ILE A 18 -3.83 -24.32 0.91
N VAL A 19 -2.61 -23.90 0.60
CA VAL A 19 -1.53 -23.77 1.60
C VAL A 19 -1.87 -22.68 2.61
N TYR A 20 -2.35 -21.52 2.15
CA TYR A 20 -2.75 -20.43 3.05
C TYR A 20 -3.88 -20.87 3.98
N ILE A 21 -5.00 -21.38 3.44
CA ILE A 21 -6.16 -21.79 4.25
C ILE A 21 -5.80 -22.93 5.20
N SER A 22 -5.04 -23.94 4.73
CA SER A 22 -4.70 -25.09 5.57
C SER A 22 -3.83 -24.69 6.76
N ILE A 23 -2.77 -23.90 6.55
CA ILE A 23 -1.89 -23.48 7.64
C ILE A 23 -2.63 -22.54 8.59
N SER A 24 -3.39 -21.56 8.07
CA SER A 24 -4.20 -20.66 8.89
C SER A 24 -5.25 -21.40 9.72
N ALA A 25 -5.90 -22.43 9.16
CA ALA A 25 -6.87 -23.25 9.88
C ALA A 25 -6.22 -24.08 11.01
N ILE A 26 -5.02 -24.63 10.77
CA ILE A 26 -4.25 -25.37 11.78
C ILE A 26 -3.79 -24.43 12.89
N ALA A 27 -3.33 -23.22 12.54
CA ALA A 27 -2.89 -22.22 13.50
C ALA A 27 -4.04 -21.60 14.30
N GLY A 28 -5.28 -21.71 13.81
CA GLY A 28 -6.45 -21.03 14.39
C GLY A 28 -6.42 -19.50 14.23
N ASP A 29 -5.48 -18.98 13.44
CA ASP A 29 -5.27 -17.56 13.20
C ASP A 29 -4.80 -17.34 11.76
N MET A 30 -5.52 -16.49 11.01
CA MET A 30 -5.19 -16.14 9.63
C MET A 30 -3.93 -15.27 9.52
N TYR A 31 -3.50 -14.64 10.61
CA TYR A 31 -2.33 -13.76 10.67
C TYR A 31 -1.08 -14.46 11.20
N ALA A 32 -1.20 -15.66 11.77
CA ALA A 32 -0.05 -16.42 12.28
C ALA A 32 0.91 -16.90 11.18
N VAL A 33 0.48 -16.86 9.91
CA VAL A 33 1.22 -17.38 8.78
C VAL A 33 1.61 -16.24 7.86
N SER A 34 2.93 -15.99 7.74
CA SER A 34 3.46 -15.09 6.73
C SER A 34 3.05 -15.57 5.33
N VAL A 35 2.57 -14.62 4.53
CA VAL A 35 2.02 -14.89 3.19
C VAL A 35 3.13 -15.35 2.22
N ILE A 36 4.40 -15.10 2.57
CA ILE A 36 5.59 -15.56 1.85
C ILE A 36 5.56 -17.07 1.64
N ILE A 37 5.14 -17.85 2.63
CA ILE A 37 5.18 -19.32 2.56
C ILE A 37 4.18 -19.86 1.52
N PRO A 38 2.89 -19.49 1.54
CA PRO A 38 1.96 -19.81 0.46
C PRO A 38 2.42 -19.35 -0.93
N PHE A 39 2.96 -18.13 -1.06
CA PHE A 39 3.45 -17.63 -2.35
C PHE A 39 4.68 -18.39 -2.84
N SER A 40 5.57 -18.82 -1.93
CA SER A 40 6.71 -19.66 -2.28
C SER A 40 6.27 -21.02 -2.81
N ALA A 41 5.24 -21.63 -2.19
CA ALA A 41 4.66 -22.88 -2.67
C ALA A 41 4.01 -22.72 -4.06
N SER A 42 3.35 -21.59 -4.30
CA SER A 42 2.82 -21.21 -5.62
C SER A 42 3.93 -21.10 -6.68
N ALA A 43 4.99 -20.35 -6.38
CA ALA A 43 6.14 -20.19 -7.26
C ALA A 43 6.81 -21.52 -7.62
N ILE A 44 7.04 -22.39 -6.62
CA ILE A 44 7.59 -23.74 -6.83
C ILE A 44 6.66 -24.55 -7.73
N THR A 45 5.34 -24.46 -7.53
CA THR A 45 4.36 -25.16 -8.36
C THR A 45 4.44 -24.72 -9.82
N ALA A 46 4.49 -23.41 -10.07
CA ALA A 46 4.62 -22.86 -11.43
C ALA A 46 5.92 -23.34 -12.12
N LEU A 47 7.04 -23.33 -11.41
CA LEU A 47 8.31 -23.84 -11.91
C LEU A 47 8.22 -25.33 -12.28
N ILE A 48 7.52 -26.16 -11.49
CA ILE A 48 7.43 -27.61 -11.76
C ILE A 48 6.49 -27.92 -12.94
N MET A 49 5.41 -27.14 -13.11
CA MET A 49 4.33 -27.44 -14.05
C MET A 49 4.76 -27.60 -15.51
N ASN A 50 5.73 -26.80 -15.97
CA ASN A 50 6.15 -26.85 -17.37
C ASN A 50 7.15 -28.00 -17.62
N ARG A 51 6.69 -29.25 -17.64
CA ARG A 51 7.55 -30.44 -17.81
C ARG A 51 8.36 -30.48 -19.11
N ASN A 52 8.03 -29.64 -20.08
CA ASN A 52 8.68 -29.60 -21.39
C ASN A 52 9.89 -28.64 -21.44
N LYS A 53 10.17 -27.90 -20.36
CA LYS A 53 11.32 -26.99 -20.26
C LYS A 53 12.30 -27.46 -19.20
N SER A 54 13.58 -27.20 -19.44
CA SER A 54 14.65 -27.41 -18.45
C SER A 54 14.45 -26.50 -17.23
N LEU A 55 15.06 -26.86 -16.10
CA LEU A 55 15.01 -26.03 -14.89
C LEU A 55 15.56 -24.62 -15.16
N ASN A 56 16.66 -24.49 -15.88
CA ASN A 56 17.26 -23.20 -16.21
C ASN A 56 16.29 -22.31 -17.01
N GLU A 57 15.64 -22.86 -18.04
CA GLU A 57 14.66 -22.09 -18.82
C GLU A 57 13.45 -21.66 -17.98
N LYS A 58 13.04 -22.47 -16.99
CA LYS A 58 11.94 -22.12 -16.07
C LYS A 58 12.36 -20.98 -15.15
N LEU A 59 13.57 -21.04 -14.60
CA LEU A 59 14.13 -19.99 -13.77
C LEU A 59 14.32 -18.70 -14.57
N ASP A 60 14.77 -18.77 -15.83
CA ASP A 60 14.89 -17.60 -16.69
C ASP A 60 13.54 -16.92 -16.94
N ILE A 61 12.48 -17.70 -17.18
CA ILE A 61 11.11 -17.16 -17.34
C ILE A 61 10.64 -16.50 -16.04
N PHE A 62 10.85 -17.18 -14.92
CA PHE A 62 10.49 -16.66 -13.60
C PHE A 62 11.21 -15.34 -13.31
N CYS A 63 12.53 -15.30 -13.48
CA CYS A 63 13.35 -14.11 -13.29
C CYS A 63 12.99 -13.00 -14.28
N THR A 64 12.59 -13.33 -15.51
CA THR A 64 12.11 -12.34 -16.49
C THR A 64 10.80 -11.71 -16.03
N GLY A 65 9.87 -12.50 -15.48
CA GLY A 65 8.61 -11.98 -14.92
C GLY A 65 8.83 -11.15 -13.66
N ALA A 66 9.62 -11.66 -12.71
CA ALA A 66 9.99 -10.96 -11.49
C ALA A 66 10.86 -9.71 -11.75
N GLY A 67 11.60 -9.69 -12.86
CA GLY A 67 12.46 -8.61 -13.32
C GLY A 67 11.78 -7.62 -14.27
N GLU A 68 10.47 -7.74 -14.50
CA GLU A 68 9.73 -6.78 -15.33
C GLU A 68 9.81 -5.37 -14.72
N ASN A 69 9.90 -4.34 -15.56
CA ASN A 69 10.21 -2.97 -15.12
C ASN A 69 9.22 -2.44 -14.07
N ASN A 70 7.92 -2.75 -14.20
CA ASN A 70 6.93 -2.29 -13.22
C ASN A 70 7.09 -3.00 -11.88
N VAL A 71 7.47 -4.28 -11.89
CA VAL A 71 7.70 -5.08 -10.68
C VAL A 71 8.91 -4.54 -9.92
N ILE A 72 10.03 -4.30 -10.62
CA ILE A 72 11.22 -3.72 -10.02
C ILE A 72 10.97 -2.30 -9.53
N LEU A 73 10.18 -1.51 -10.26
CA LEU A 73 9.76 -0.19 -9.81
C LEU A 73 8.93 -0.27 -8.51
N MET A 74 8.01 -1.24 -8.39
CA MET A 74 7.26 -1.47 -7.15
C MET A 74 8.17 -1.83 -5.97
N VAL A 75 9.18 -2.69 -6.20
CA VAL A 75 10.17 -3.02 -5.18
C VAL A 75 10.93 -1.77 -4.72
N LEU A 76 11.39 -0.93 -5.64
CA LEU A 76 12.07 0.33 -5.31
C LEU A 76 11.16 1.26 -4.50
N ILE A 77 9.89 1.34 -4.88
CA ILE A 77 8.89 2.15 -4.18
C ILE A 77 8.69 1.63 -2.74
N PHE A 78 8.59 0.32 -2.51
CA PHE A 78 8.45 -0.24 -1.16
C PHE A 78 9.67 0.00 -0.28
N ILE A 79 10.87 -0.08 -0.84
CA ILE A 79 12.12 0.25 -0.12
C ILE A 79 12.07 1.70 0.36
N LEU A 80 11.79 2.65 -0.54
CA LEU A 80 11.74 4.07 -0.20
C LEU A 80 10.59 4.40 0.76
N ALA A 81 9.45 3.74 0.62
CA ALA A 81 8.30 3.95 1.50
C ALA A 81 8.57 3.47 2.93
N GLY A 82 9.19 2.30 3.07
CA GLY A 82 9.63 1.80 4.36
C GLY A 82 10.58 2.76 5.04
N ALA A 83 11.63 3.20 4.31
CA ALA A 83 12.57 4.19 4.82
C ALA A 83 11.87 5.49 5.25
N PHE A 84 11.01 6.05 4.40
CA PHE A 84 10.27 7.27 4.72
C PHE A 84 9.38 7.10 5.96
N ALA A 85 8.65 5.98 6.06
CA ALA A 85 7.76 5.70 7.16
C ALA A 85 8.49 5.74 8.51
N GLN A 86 9.62 5.03 8.58
CA GLN A 86 10.37 4.92 9.81
C GLN A 86 11.08 6.23 10.17
N VAL A 87 11.66 6.94 9.19
CA VAL A 87 12.29 8.25 9.45
C VAL A 87 11.26 9.29 9.89
N ALA A 88 10.08 9.32 9.26
CA ALA A 88 8.99 10.22 9.65
C ALA A 88 8.45 9.89 11.06
N LYS A 89 8.39 8.61 11.41
CA LYS A 89 8.06 8.16 12.76
C LYS A 89 9.09 8.64 13.79
N ASP A 90 10.37 8.34 13.55
CA ASP A 90 11.44 8.63 14.52
C ASP A 90 11.66 10.14 14.71
N MET A 91 11.37 10.98 13.71
CA MET A 91 11.42 12.45 13.86
C MET A 91 10.22 13.04 14.65
N GLY A 92 9.17 12.25 14.88
CA GLY A 92 7.93 12.68 15.54
C GLY A 92 6.89 13.34 14.60
N ALA A 93 6.95 13.08 13.29
CA ALA A 93 5.92 13.53 12.35
C ALA A 93 4.56 12.90 12.66
N VAL A 94 4.59 11.63 13.07
CA VAL A 94 3.43 10.82 13.45
C VAL A 94 2.66 11.46 14.59
N ASP A 95 3.34 11.68 15.72
CA ASP A 95 2.74 12.28 16.90
C ASP A 95 2.15 13.66 16.59
N SER A 96 2.90 14.50 15.87
CA SER A 96 2.44 15.84 15.50
C SER A 96 1.22 15.80 14.59
N THR A 97 1.17 14.88 13.62
CA THR A 97 0.06 14.77 12.66
C THR A 97 -1.20 14.25 13.35
N VAL A 98 -1.07 13.22 14.19
CA VAL A 98 -2.21 12.67 14.94
C VAL A 98 -2.70 13.68 15.97
N ASN A 99 -1.82 14.34 16.71
CA ASN A 99 -2.21 15.34 17.71
C ASN A 99 -2.91 16.56 17.08
N LEU A 100 -2.41 17.04 15.93
CA LEU A 100 -3.11 18.07 15.16
C LEU A 100 -4.49 17.56 14.71
N GLY A 101 -4.56 16.35 14.17
CA GLY A 101 -5.80 15.72 13.76
C GLY A 101 -6.83 15.63 14.89
N LEU A 102 -6.41 15.13 16.07
CA LEU A 102 -7.24 15.02 17.27
C LEU A 102 -7.64 16.37 17.87
N SER A 103 -6.85 17.43 17.63
CA SER A 103 -7.21 18.78 18.08
C SER A 103 -8.36 19.41 17.28
N ILE A 104 -8.59 18.92 16.05
CA ILE A 104 -9.59 19.46 15.12
C ILE A 104 -10.77 18.48 14.95
N LEU A 105 -10.48 17.18 14.97
CA LEU A 105 -11.42 16.11 14.66
C LEU A 105 -11.48 15.08 15.79
N PRO A 106 -12.66 14.53 16.09
CA PRO A 106 -12.80 13.29 16.86
C PRO A 106 -11.91 12.16 16.32
N SER A 107 -11.37 11.30 17.19
CA SER A 107 -10.47 10.19 16.83
C SER A 107 -11.04 9.27 15.74
N GLY A 108 -12.33 8.95 15.83
CA GLY A 108 -13.01 8.11 14.83
C GLY A 108 -13.07 8.72 13.42
N LEU A 109 -12.89 10.04 13.29
CA LEU A 109 -12.86 10.70 11.98
C LEU A 109 -11.49 10.69 11.32
N LEU A 110 -10.42 10.31 12.03
CA LEU A 110 -9.08 10.23 11.43
C LEU A 110 -8.98 9.11 10.38
N VAL A 111 -9.55 7.94 10.67
CA VAL A 111 -9.58 6.81 9.72
C VAL A 111 -10.45 7.14 8.50
N VAL A 112 -11.57 7.81 8.74
CA VAL A 112 -12.43 8.32 7.66
C VAL A 112 -11.67 9.32 6.79
N GLY A 113 -10.94 10.25 7.41
CA GLY A 113 -10.08 11.21 6.72
C GLY A 113 -9.02 10.52 5.86
N LEU A 114 -8.34 9.49 6.39
CA LEU A 114 -7.38 8.69 5.63
C LEU A 114 -8.00 8.04 4.39
N PHE A 115 -9.19 7.44 4.53
CA PHE A 115 -9.92 6.86 3.40
C PHE A 115 -10.23 7.92 2.33
N LEU A 116 -10.76 9.08 2.72
CA LEU A 116 -11.13 10.14 1.77
C LEU A 116 -9.91 10.76 1.08
N ILE A 117 -8.81 10.96 1.81
CA ILE A 117 -7.54 11.42 1.22
C ILE A 117 -7.02 10.37 0.24
N ALA A 118 -7.07 9.08 0.57
CA ALA A 118 -6.69 8.01 -0.33
C ALA A 118 -7.55 7.99 -1.60
N CYS A 119 -8.87 8.12 -1.49
CA CYS A 119 -9.78 8.25 -2.64
C CYS A 119 -9.38 9.41 -3.54
N PHE A 120 -9.11 10.58 -2.96
CA PHE A 120 -8.77 11.78 -3.70
C PHE A 120 -7.41 11.70 -4.40
N ILE A 121 -6.38 11.21 -3.70
CA ILE A 121 -5.05 10.99 -4.27
C ILE A 121 -5.12 9.95 -5.38
N ALA A 122 -5.75 8.80 -5.16
CA ALA A 122 -5.81 7.75 -6.18
C ALA A 122 -6.57 8.19 -7.44
N LEU A 123 -7.63 9.00 -7.28
CA LEU A 123 -8.33 9.61 -8.41
C LEU A 123 -7.46 10.62 -9.16
N SER A 124 -6.67 11.42 -8.44
CA SER A 124 -5.87 12.51 -9.01
C SER A 124 -4.58 12.01 -9.67
N VAL A 125 -3.88 11.09 -9.02
CA VAL A 125 -2.62 10.49 -9.48
C VAL A 125 -2.85 9.36 -10.47
N GLY A 126 -4.02 8.70 -10.38
CA GLY A 126 -4.36 7.57 -11.24
C GLY A 126 -3.58 6.30 -10.94
N THR A 127 -2.93 6.18 -9.78
CA THR A 127 -2.20 4.97 -9.35
C THR A 127 -2.63 4.51 -7.96
N SER A 128 -3.08 3.27 -7.86
CA SER A 128 -3.45 2.63 -6.58
C SER A 128 -2.22 2.32 -5.74
N VAL A 129 -1.21 1.68 -6.33
CA VAL A 129 0.04 1.30 -5.63
C VAL A 129 0.74 2.54 -5.07
N GLY A 130 0.87 3.61 -5.87
CA GLY A 130 1.48 4.86 -5.42
C GLY A 130 0.73 5.48 -4.24
N THR A 131 -0.60 5.44 -4.26
CA THR A 131 -1.44 5.93 -3.16
C THR A 131 -1.28 5.11 -1.89
N ILE A 132 -1.31 3.77 -2.00
CA ILE A 132 -1.12 2.87 -0.85
C ILE A 132 0.23 3.14 -0.22
N VAL A 133 1.28 3.17 -1.03
CA VAL A 133 2.65 3.38 -0.57
C VAL A 133 2.83 4.74 0.09
N ALA A 134 2.24 5.81 -0.47
CA ALA A 134 2.35 7.14 0.11
C ALA A 134 1.62 7.27 1.45
N LEU A 135 0.49 6.58 1.62
CA LEU A 135 -0.40 6.78 2.77
C LEU A 135 -0.34 5.68 3.84
N VAL A 136 0.09 4.46 3.53
CA VAL A 136 0.26 3.37 4.51
C VAL A 136 1.20 3.78 5.65
N PRO A 137 2.35 4.45 5.41
CA PRO A 137 3.17 4.99 6.48
C PRO A 137 2.40 5.86 7.48
N ILE A 138 1.50 6.70 6.97
CA ILE A 138 0.65 7.60 7.76
C ILE A 138 -0.44 6.80 8.48
N ALA A 139 -1.02 5.78 7.84
CA ALA A 139 -2.01 4.92 8.47
C ALA A 139 -1.42 4.07 9.62
N THR A 140 -0.22 3.53 9.45
CA THR A 140 0.51 2.80 10.50
C THR A 140 0.76 3.70 11.71
N ALA A 141 1.27 4.89 11.44
CA ALA A 141 1.47 5.95 12.41
C ALA A 141 0.19 6.32 13.18
N VAL A 142 -0.93 6.52 12.48
CA VAL A 142 -2.23 6.83 13.08
C VAL A 142 -2.74 5.67 13.94
N SER A 143 -2.56 4.42 13.49
CA SER A 143 -2.94 3.22 14.24
C SER A 143 -2.21 3.12 15.58
N GLU A 144 -0.89 3.27 15.56
CA GLU A 144 -0.05 3.17 16.78
C GLU A 144 -0.44 4.22 17.83
N LYS A 145 -0.79 5.44 17.39
CA LYS A 145 -1.11 6.54 18.30
C LYS A 145 -2.54 6.53 18.82
N THR A 146 -3.50 6.13 17.97
CA THR A 146 -4.93 6.14 18.34
C THR A 146 -5.41 4.83 18.95
N GLY A 147 -4.59 3.77 18.86
CA GLY A 147 -4.96 2.41 19.28
C GLY A 147 -5.96 1.73 18.33
N VAL A 148 -6.30 2.36 17.19
CA VAL A 148 -7.06 1.70 16.13
C VAL A 148 -6.25 0.53 15.58
N LEU A 149 -6.90 -0.60 15.32
CA LEU A 149 -6.25 -1.77 14.74
C LEU A 149 -5.55 -1.40 13.41
N LEU A 150 -4.29 -1.77 13.25
CA LEU A 150 -3.50 -1.46 12.04
C LEU A 150 -4.21 -1.90 10.76
N ALA A 151 -4.84 -3.07 10.77
CA ALA A 151 -5.60 -3.60 9.64
C ALA A 151 -6.77 -2.68 9.23
N ILE A 152 -7.40 -1.97 10.17
CA ILE A 152 -8.48 -1.01 9.87
C ILE A 152 -7.91 0.25 9.22
N ALA A 153 -6.82 0.81 9.77
CA ALA A 153 -6.19 2.01 9.24
C ALA A 153 -5.60 1.78 7.84
N VAL A 154 -4.87 0.69 7.65
CA VAL A 154 -4.35 0.27 6.34
C VAL A 154 -5.49 -0.10 5.40
N GLY A 155 -6.53 -0.79 5.89
CA GLY A 155 -7.73 -1.11 5.13
C GLY A 155 -8.45 0.13 4.58
N ALA A 156 -8.48 1.23 5.34
CA ALA A 156 -9.01 2.52 4.88
C ALA A 156 -8.20 3.09 3.72
N VAL A 157 -6.87 3.08 3.81
CA VAL A 157 -5.99 3.53 2.72
C VAL A 157 -6.15 2.64 1.48
N VAL A 158 -6.12 1.33 1.64
CA VAL A 158 -6.27 0.37 0.52
C VAL A 158 -7.64 0.54 -0.14
N SER A 159 -8.71 0.67 0.64
CA SER A 159 -10.06 0.89 0.10
C SER A 159 -10.14 2.17 -0.72
N GLY A 160 -9.54 3.26 -0.23
CA GLY A 160 -9.53 4.52 -0.97
C GLY A 160 -8.64 4.47 -2.22
N ALA A 161 -7.52 3.75 -2.17
CA ALA A 161 -6.69 3.52 -3.33
C ALA A 161 -7.42 2.72 -4.42
N MET A 162 -8.16 1.67 -4.02
CA MET A 162 -8.97 0.85 -4.94
C MET A 162 -10.16 1.63 -5.52
N PHE A 163 -10.75 2.54 -4.74
CA PHE A 163 -11.77 3.48 -5.24
C PHE A 163 -11.24 4.30 -6.43
N GLY A 164 -10.06 4.90 -6.28
CA GLY A 164 -9.46 5.70 -7.35
C GLY A 164 -9.01 4.86 -8.54
N ASP A 165 -8.47 3.65 -8.32
CA ASP A 165 -8.09 2.72 -9.39
C ASP A 165 -9.26 2.38 -10.32
N ASN A 166 -10.42 2.11 -9.71
CA ASN A 166 -11.63 1.76 -10.45
C ASN A 166 -12.13 2.92 -11.33
N LEU A 167 -11.91 4.15 -10.87
CA LEU A 167 -12.29 5.38 -11.56
C LEU A 167 -11.20 5.94 -12.48
N SER A 168 -9.98 5.40 -12.44
CA SER A 168 -8.88 5.86 -13.27
C SER A 168 -9.23 5.72 -14.75
N ILE A 169 -9.05 6.82 -15.48
CA ILE A 169 -9.25 6.92 -16.93
C ILE A 169 -7.95 6.53 -17.68
N ILE A 170 -6.82 6.63 -17.00
CA ILE A 170 -5.47 6.48 -17.58
C ILE A 170 -4.79 5.14 -17.26
N SER A 171 -5.46 4.24 -16.52
CA SER A 171 -4.90 2.94 -16.14
C SER A 171 -4.91 1.92 -17.29
N ASP A 172 -3.85 1.10 -17.40
CA ASP A 172 -3.69 0.06 -18.43
C ASP A 172 -4.86 -0.93 -18.45
N THR A 173 -5.37 -1.31 -17.27
CA THR A 173 -6.54 -2.19 -17.16
C THR A 173 -7.80 -1.53 -17.74
N THR A 174 -7.93 -0.21 -17.59
CA THR A 174 -9.04 0.57 -18.12
C THR A 174 -8.94 0.71 -19.65
N ILE A 175 -7.74 0.98 -20.17
CA ILE A 175 -7.50 1.07 -21.62
C ILE A 175 -7.73 -0.30 -22.27
N ALA A 176 -7.22 -1.38 -21.67
CA ALA A 176 -7.41 -2.73 -22.17
C ALA A 176 -8.89 -3.15 -22.14
N ALA A 177 -9.60 -2.89 -21.04
CA ALA A 177 -11.02 -3.21 -20.92
C ALA A 177 -11.86 -2.47 -21.97
N THR A 178 -11.67 -1.16 -22.12
CA THR A 178 -12.44 -0.34 -23.08
C THR A 178 -12.15 -0.74 -24.53
N ARG A 179 -10.88 -0.97 -24.89
CA ARG A 179 -10.49 -1.40 -26.25
C ARG A 179 -10.98 -2.80 -26.60
N THR A 180 -10.91 -3.75 -25.67
CA THR A 180 -11.35 -5.13 -25.93
C THR A 180 -12.87 -5.26 -25.98
N GLN A 181 -13.60 -4.44 -25.23
CA GLN A 181 -15.07 -4.42 -25.23
C GLN A 181 -15.67 -3.42 -26.23
N GLY A 182 -14.85 -2.63 -26.93
CA GLY A 182 -15.30 -1.67 -27.94
C GLY A 182 -16.16 -0.53 -27.36
N CYS A 183 -15.96 -0.16 -26.09
CA CYS A 183 -16.71 0.92 -25.45
C CYS A 183 -15.85 2.16 -25.21
N ASP A 184 -16.49 3.32 -25.16
CA ASP A 184 -15.81 4.58 -24.89
C ASP A 184 -15.38 4.67 -23.42
N MET A 185 -14.20 5.27 -23.21
CA MET A 185 -13.62 5.45 -21.89
C MET A 185 -14.49 6.31 -20.96
N LYS A 186 -15.22 7.28 -21.53
CA LYS A 186 -16.19 8.11 -20.81
C LYS A 186 -17.39 7.29 -20.30
N ASP A 187 -17.85 6.33 -21.08
CA ASP A 187 -18.98 5.48 -20.71
C ASP A 187 -18.60 4.55 -19.56
N LYS A 188 -17.40 3.94 -19.64
CA LYS A 188 -16.81 3.17 -18.54
C LYS A 188 -16.68 3.99 -17.27
N PHE A 189 -16.13 5.20 -17.35
CA PHE A 189 -15.99 6.09 -16.19
C PHE A 189 -17.35 6.40 -15.54
N ARG A 190 -18.35 6.78 -16.34
CA ARG A 190 -19.68 7.14 -15.84
C ARG A 190 -20.38 5.95 -15.17
N MET A 191 -20.23 4.75 -15.73
CA MET A 191 -20.80 3.54 -15.14
C MET A 191 -20.09 3.18 -13.83
N ASN A 192 -18.75 3.16 -13.82
CA ASN A 192 -17.98 2.86 -12.62
C ASN A 192 -18.27 3.85 -11.50
N PHE A 193 -18.37 5.15 -11.80
CA PHE A 193 -18.71 6.16 -10.81
C PHE A 193 -20.06 5.91 -10.14
N ARG A 194 -21.07 5.48 -10.91
CA ARG A 194 -22.40 5.14 -10.36
C ARG A 194 -22.38 3.92 -9.44
N ILE A 195 -21.47 2.97 -9.66
CA ILE A 195 -21.33 1.76 -8.84
C ILE A 195 -20.49 2.06 -7.59
N VAL A 196 -19.37 2.75 -7.78
CA VAL A 196 -18.33 2.90 -6.77
C VAL A 196 -18.67 4.03 -5.78
N LEU A 197 -19.37 5.10 -6.19
CA LEU A 197 -19.75 6.18 -5.28
C LEU A 197 -20.67 5.70 -4.12
N PRO A 198 -21.76 4.95 -4.36
CA PRO A 198 -22.56 4.38 -3.28
C PRO A 198 -21.74 3.48 -2.35
N ALA A 199 -20.84 2.67 -2.91
CA ALA A 199 -19.95 1.82 -2.13
C ALA A 199 -19.01 2.65 -1.24
N ALA A 200 -18.42 3.73 -1.76
CA ALA A 200 -17.56 4.63 -0.99
C ALA A 200 -18.29 5.32 0.15
N ILE A 201 -19.55 5.73 -0.06
CA ILE A 201 -20.40 6.31 0.99
C ILE A 201 -20.65 5.25 2.08
N LEU A 202 -21.00 4.03 1.69
CA LEU A 202 -21.20 2.94 2.64
C LEU A 202 -19.92 2.61 3.42
N THR A 203 -18.78 2.53 2.74
CA THR A 203 -17.46 2.30 3.36
C THR A 203 -17.09 3.42 4.33
N THR A 204 -17.40 4.69 4.00
CA THR A 204 -17.24 5.83 4.90
C THR A 204 -18.04 5.64 6.19
N ILE A 205 -19.30 5.24 6.07
CA ILE A 205 -20.18 4.98 7.21
C ILE A 205 -19.65 3.79 8.04
N ILE A 206 -19.16 2.73 7.39
CA ILE A 206 -18.60 1.56 8.08
C ILE A 206 -17.34 1.93 8.87
N PHE A 207 -16.39 2.65 8.25
CA PHE A 207 -15.19 3.09 8.97
C PHE A 207 -15.52 4.00 10.12
N TRP A 208 -16.44 4.95 9.92
CA TRP A 208 -16.93 5.79 11.01
C TRP A 208 -17.54 4.94 12.12
N ALA A 209 -18.43 4.01 11.80
CA ALA A 209 -19.13 3.16 12.78
C ALA A 209 -18.18 2.29 13.61
N ILE A 210 -17.18 1.68 12.97
CA ILE A 210 -16.19 0.82 13.64
C ILE A 210 -15.27 1.65 14.54
N THR A 211 -14.98 2.88 14.16
CA THR A 211 -14.00 3.75 14.85
C THR A 211 -14.63 4.76 15.81
N LEU A 212 -15.97 4.82 15.89
CA LEU A 212 -16.74 5.67 16.81
C LEU A 212 -16.26 5.58 18.26
N ASN A 213 -15.91 4.37 18.72
CA ASN A 213 -15.43 4.10 20.08
C ASN A 213 -13.93 3.83 20.14
N SER A 214 -13.23 3.91 19.00
CA SER A 214 -11.78 3.76 18.96
C SER A 214 -11.14 5.08 19.37
N GLY A 215 -10.59 5.12 20.59
CA GLY A 215 -9.83 6.26 21.10
C GLY A 215 -10.51 7.00 22.23
N ALA A 216 -10.59 6.37 23.40
CA ALA A 216 -10.40 7.08 24.65
C ALA A 216 -8.88 7.34 24.84
N ALA A 217 -8.26 8.05 23.90
CA ALA A 217 -6.94 8.60 24.16
C ALA A 217 -7.17 9.73 25.18
N VAL A 218 -6.63 9.54 26.38
CA VAL A 218 -6.61 10.56 27.43
C VAL A 218 -6.15 11.87 26.78
N MET A 219 -6.91 12.94 26.96
CA MET A 219 -6.49 14.30 26.57
C MET A 219 -5.32 14.74 27.46
N GLU A 220 -4.18 14.06 27.35
CA GLU A 220 -2.90 14.69 27.62
C GLU A 220 -2.74 15.83 26.61
N GLN A 221 -2.05 16.90 27.02
CA GLN A 221 -1.82 18.06 26.16
C GLN A 221 -1.32 17.59 24.79
N LEU A 222 -2.15 17.79 23.77
CA LEU A 222 -1.87 17.44 22.39
C LEU A 222 -0.80 18.40 21.86
N GLU A 223 0.46 18.22 22.28
CA GLU A 223 1.57 18.98 21.75
C GLU A 223 1.83 18.51 20.31
N PHE A 224 1.75 19.43 19.36
CA PHE A 224 2.08 19.17 17.97
C PHE A 224 3.01 20.25 17.44
N SER A 225 3.92 19.87 16.55
CA SER A 225 4.78 20.80 15.83
C SER A 225 4.46 20.76 14.35
N LEU A 226 3.95 21.87 13.81
CA LEU A 226 3.58 21.96 12.39
C LEU A 226 4.74 21.64 11.45
N ILE A 227 5.97 21.95 11.86
CA ILE A 227 7.16 21.69 11.04
C ILE A 227 7.39 20.19 10.84
N LYS A 228 7.05 19.35 11.83
CA LYS A 228 7.19 17.90 11.75
C LYS A 228 6.15 17.27 10.82
N ILE A 229 5.08 18.00 10.47
CA ILE A 229 4.02 17.54 9.57
C ILE A 229 4.36 17.83 8.10
N ILE A 230 5.29 18.77 7.84
CA ILE A 230 5.68 19.21 6.50
C ILE A 230 6.05 18.04 5.56
N PRO A 231 6.85 17.03 5.97
CA PRO A 231 7.19 15.93 5.07
C PRO A 231 5.96 15.20 4.50
N TYR A 232 4.93 14.95 5.32
CA TYR A 232 3.69 14.34 4.86
C TYR A 232 2.89 15.27 3.94
N LEU A 233 2.82 16.56 4.25
CA LEU A 233 2.14 17.53 3.38
C LEU A 233 2.83 17.62 2.02
N VAL A 234 4.17 17.66 1.99
CA VAL A 234 4.93 17.66 0.74
C VAL A 234 4.67 16.39 -0.04
N VAL A 235 4.66 15.22 0.60
CA VAL A 235 4.35 13.94 -0.06
C VAL A 235 2.96 13.97 -0.69
N ILE A 236 1.94 14.39 0.07
CA ILE A 236 0.55 14.47 -0.39
C ILE A 236 0.41 15.49 -1.52
N ILE A 237 0.92 16.71 -1.36
CA ILE A 237 0.81 17.77 -2.37
C ILE A 237 1.55 17.38 -3.65
N SER A 238 2.75 16.80 -3.53
CA SER A 238 3.55 16.35 -4.68
C SER A 238 2.85 15.20 -5.42
N ALA A 239 2.24 14.28 -4.67
CA ALA A 239 1.39 13.25 -5.25
C ALA A 239 0.25 13.89 -6.04
N LEU A 240 -0.51 14.82 -5.44
CA LEU A 240 -1.61 15.52 -6.11
C LEU A 240 -1.17 16.32 -7.35
N CYS A 241 0.07 16.79 -7.39
CA CYS A 241 0.65 17.45 -8.55
C CYS A 241 1.09 16.46 -9.66
N GLY A 242 0.89 15.16 -9.48
CA GLY A 242 1.24 14.13 -10.45
C GLY A 242 2.74 13.83 -10.53
N MET A 243 3.51 14.15 -9.49
CA MET A 243 4.95 13.85 -9.47
C MET A 243 5.20 12.34 -9.40
N ASN A 244 6.38 11.92 -9.84
CA ASN A 244 6.79 10.51 -9.77
C ASN A 244 6.91 10.05 -8.30
N VAL A 245 6.31 8.91 -7.98
CA VAL A 245 6.26 8.35 -6.60
C VAL A 245 7.66 8.18 -5.99
N VAL A 246 8.65 7.76 -6.79
CA VAL A 246 10.05 7.62 -6.33
C VAL A 246 10.60 8.97 -5.88
N LEU A 247 10.39 10.02 -6.69
CA LEU A 247 10.84 11.38 -6.37
C LEU A 247 10.12 11.91 -5.11
N ILE A 248 8.82 11.65 -5.00
CA ILE A 248 8.01 12.04 -3.85
C ILE A 248 8.57 11.45 -2.56
N LEU A 249 8.87 10.14 -2.55
CA LEU A 249 9.40 9.46 -1.38
C LEU A 249 10.82 9.91 -1.04
N VAL A 250 11.68 10.12 -2.04
CA VAL A 250 13.04 10.66 -1.82
C VAL A 250 12.98 12.05 -1.19
N LEU A 251 12.12 12.94 -1.71
CA LEU A 251 11.90 14.27 -1.12
C LEU A 251 11.38 14.16 0.31
N GLY A 252 10.43 13.25 0.55
CA GLY A 252 9.92 12.96 1.89
C GLY A 252 11.01 12.54 2.86
N ILE A 253 11.90 11.62 2.47
CA ILE A 253 13.03 11.14 3.29
C ILE A 253 14.01 12.28 3.57
N ILE A 254 14.38 13.07 2.56
CA ILE A 254 15.32 14.19 2.73
C ILE A 254 14.75 15.23 3.71
N LEU A 255 13.49 15.60 3.54
CA LEU A 255 12.82 16.56 4.43
C LEU A 255 12.69 16.01 5.85
N ALA A 256 12.23 14.76 5.99
CA ALA A 256 12.05 14.12 7.28
C ALA A 256 13.38 13.95 8.02
N GLY A 257 14.41 13.48 7.32
CA GLY A 257 15.77 13.34 7.85
C GLY A 257 16.38 14.68 8.24
N GLY A 258 16.25 15.71 7.39
CA GLY A 258 16.76 17.06 7.66
C GLY A 258 16.10 17.70 8.88
N ILE A 259 14.77 17.61 9.00
CA ILE A 259 14.04 18.13 10.16
C ILE A 259 14.38 17.30 11.40
N GLY A 260 14.47 15.97 11.29
CA GLY A 260 14.85 15.10 12.41
C GLY A 260 16.23 15.42 12.98
N ILE A 261 17.23 15.63 12.11
CA ILE A 261 18.57 16.06 12.52
C ILE A 261 18.53 17.45 13.17
N TYR A 262 17.83 18.41 12.57
CA TYR A 262 17.75 19.77 13.08
C TYR A 262 17.12 19.85 14.48
N TYR A 263 16.07 19.06 14.73
CA TYR A 263 15.39 18.99 16.04
C TYR A 263 16.03 17.99 17.00
N GLY A 264 17.16 17.38 16.65
CA GLY A 264 17.89 16.45 17.52
C GLY A 264 17.19 15.12 17.78
N ALA A 265 16.27 14.69 16.90
CA ALA A 265 15.61 13.39 17.01
C ALA A 265 16.57 12.22 16.75
N PHE A 266 17.54 12.42 15.86
CA PHE A 266 18.58 11.45 15.53
C PHE A 266 19.78 12.14 14.85
N ASP A 267 20.95 11.51 14.90
CA ASP A 267 22.11 11.90 14.09
C ASP A 267 22.11 11.21 12.71
N ILE A 268 23.16 11.41 11.90
CA ILE A 268 23.26 10.81 10.55
C ILE A 268 23.32 9.28 10.61
N ILE A 269 23.93 8.70 11.65
CA ILE A 269 24.06 7.25 11.77
C ILE A 269 22.71 6.63 12.15
N SER A 270 22.03 7.24 13.13
CA SER A 270 20.68 6.85 13.53
C SER A 270 19.66 7.07 12.40
N LEU A 271 19.84 8.09 11.55
CA LEU A 271 19.04 8.24 10.32
C LEU A 271 19.20 7.04 9.39
N CYS A 272 20.43 6.60 9.11
CA CYS A 272 20.69 5.41 8.29
C CYS A 272 20.07 4.14 8.90
N GLN A 273 20.14 3.99 10.22
CA GLN A 273 19.52 2.87 10.94
C GLN A 273 17.99 2.92 10.86
N SER A 274 17.40 4.10 11.05
CA SER A 274 15.96 4.34 10.89
C SER A 274 15.50 3.93 9.49
N MET A 275 16.20 4.38 8.45
CA MET A 275 15.91 3.98 7.06
C MET A 275 16.01 2.47 6.87
N ALA A 276 17.06 1.82 7.38
CA ALA A 276 17.26 0.38 7.25
C ALA A 276 16.17 -0.43 7.97
N ASN A 277 15.76 -0.01 9.17
CA ASN A 277 14.66 -0.63 9.91
C ASN A 277 13.35 -0.52 9.13
N GLY A 278 13.07 0.66 8.57
CA GLY A 278 11.90 0.88 7.73
C GLY A 278 11.87 0.00 6.48
N ILE A 279 12.99 -0.09 5.76
CA ILE A 279 13.14 -0.97 4.58
C ILE A 279 12.92 -2.43 4.97
N SER A 280 13.48 -2.85 6.11
CA SER A 280 13.36 -4.23 6.59
C SER A 280 11.92 -4.58 6.93
N GLY A 281 11.14 -3.63 7.46
CA GLY A 281 9.70 -3.77 7.70
C GLY A 281 8.88 -4.01 6.43
N MET A 282 9.39 -3.63 5.26
CA MET A 282 8.73 -3.83 3.95
C MET A 282 9.20 -5.10 3.22
N SER A 283 10.11 -5.87 3.80
CA SER A 283 10.75 -7.04 3.16
C SER A 283 9.74 -8.10 2.70
N GLU A 284 8.69 -8.36 3.49
CA GLU A 284 7.65 -9.33 3.14
C GLU A 284 6.91 -8.94 1.85
N LEU A 285 6.51 -7.67 1.72
CA LEU A 285 5.83 -7.18 0.52
C LEU A 285 6.74 -7.21 -0.72
N ILE A 286 8.03 -6.90 -0.54
CA ILE A 286 9.04 -6.98 -1.61
C ILE A 286 9.18 -8.43 -2.10
N ILE A 287 9.32 -9.38 -1.19
CA ILE A 287 9.46 -10.81 -1.52
C ILE A 287 8.21 -11.33 -2.21
N VAL A 288 7.02 -11.06 -1.65
CA VAL A 288 5.75 -11.49 -2.24
C VAL A 288 5.56 -10.94 -3.65
N THR A 289 5.91 -9.67 -3.89
CA THR A 289 5.78 -9.05 -5.21
C THR A 289 6.65 -9.74 -6.25
N LEU A 290 7.90 -10.07 -5.91
CA LEU A 290 8.80 -10.80 -6.79
C LEU A 290 8.32 -12.23 -7.05
N LEU A 291 7.83 -12.93 -6.01
CA LEU A 291 7.28 -14.27 -6.15
C LEU A 291 6.06 -14.26 -7.05
N MET A 292 5.11 -13.35 -6.81
CA MET A 292 3.89 -13.23 -7.60
C MET A 292 4.16 -12.93 -9.07
N ALA A 293 5.06 -12.00 -9.35
CA ALA A 293 5.37 -11.60 -10.72
C ALA A 293 6.14 -12.66 -11.52
N GLY A 294 6.93 -13.50 -10.85
CA GLY A 294 7.64 -14.60 -11.51
C GLY A 294 6.80 -15.86 -11.75
N THR A 295 5.70 -16.04 -11.01
CA THR A 295 4.85 -17.25 -11.00
C THR A 295 3.85 -17.26 -12.15
#